data_AF-W7UX51-F1
#
_entry.id   AF-W7UX51-F1
#
_cell.length_a   1.000
_cell.length_b   1.000
_cell.length_c   1.000
_cell.angle_alpha   90.00
_cell.angle_beta   90.00
_cell.angle_gamma   90.00
#
_symmetry.space_group_name_H-M   'P 1'
#
loop_
_entity.id
_entity.type
_entity.pdbx_description
1 polymer ?
#
loop_
_entity_poly.entity_id
_entity_poly.type
_entity_poly.pdbx_seq_one_letter_code
_entity_poly.pdbx_strand_id
1 'polypeptide(L)'
;MKKALCLSTAIICLSAALMSCSKAEAKTKKETSTPAATTAATTTAADTTAAEKSEADASAFAGKWQCSSLTIDGKKEDNLWGADAFSLFQIELKDDNSGTFLSFLFSDENKPENITWELKDDGSVIIKGKSEIFDEDAFKLTKNGSGLLLDLSDESSEFKADLEKVDEFKPIPDDMEMSFNFSTDDDSSSAASED
;
A
#
# COMPACT_ATOMS: atom_id res chain seq x y z
N MET A 1 17.15 -28.57 -34.93
CA MET A 1 18.12 -29.46 -34.27
C MET A 1 17.57 -29.82 -32.90
N LYS A 2 17.38 -31.11 -32.64
CA LYS A 2 16.84 -31.65 -31.38
C LYS A 2 17.94 -31.67 -30.32
N LYS A 3 17.69 -31.13 -29.13
CA LYS A 3 18.32 -31.61 -27.89
C LYS A 3 17.30 -31.54 -26.76
N ALA A 4 16.84 -32.73 -26.37
CA ALA A 4 16.14 -32.99 -25.13
C ALA A 4 17.16 -33.02 -23.99
N LEU A 5 16.78 -32.50 -22.83
CA LEU A 5 17.42 -32.84 -21.57
C LEU A 5 16.33 -33.03 -20.51
N CYS A 6 16.09 -34.31 -20.27
CA CYS A 6 15.39 -34.90 -19.16
C CYS A 6 16.34 -34.90 -17.96
N LEU A 7 15.90 -34.45 -16.77
CA LEU A 7 16.20 -35.16 -15.52
C LEU A 7 15.31 -34.66 -14.38
N SER A 8 14.44 -35.57 -13.94
CA SER A 8 13.64 -35.50 -12.74
C SER A 8 14.54 -35.62 -11.50
N THR A 9 14.28 -34.84 -10.45
CA THR A 9 14.62 -35.25 -9.08
C THR A 9 13.51 -34.79 -8.14
N ALA A 10 12.67 -35.74 -7.76
CA ALA A 10 11.77 -35.64 -6.64
C ALA A 10 12.60 -35.73 -5.34
N ILE A 11 12.39 -34.80 -4.40
CA ILE A 11 12.74 -34.99 -3.00
C ILE A 11 11.44 -34.93 -2.19
N ILE A 12 11.21 -36.04 -1.51
CA ILE A 12 10.04 -36.40 -0.71
C ILE A 12 10.26 -35.91 0.73
N CYS A 13 9.20 -35.33 1.31
CA CYS A 13 8.77 -35.24 2.71
C CYS A 13 9.81 -35.23 3.85
N LEU A 14 9.72 -34.19 4.70
CA LEU A 14 9.69 -34.40 6.15
C LEU A 14 8.59 -33.56 6.82
N SER A 15 7.55 -34.26 7.25
CA SER A 15 6.55 -33.87 8.24
C SER A 15 7.15 -33.74 9.64
N ALA A 16 6.68 -32.78 10.45
CA ALA A 16 6.10 -33.05 11.77
C ALA A 16 5.77 -31.74 12.51
N ALA A 17 4.53 -31.69 12.98
CA ALA A 17 4.03 -30.72 13.94
C ALA A 17 4.76 -30.83 15.28
N LEU A 18 4.92 -29.69 15.97
CA LEU A 18 4.90 -29.66 17.43
C LEU A 18 4.02 -28.49 17.88
N MET A 19 2.76 -28.83 18.16
CA MET A 19 1.99 -28.15 19.19
C MET A 19 2.75 -28.29 20.50
N SER A 20 3.08 -27.18 21.17
CA SER A 20 3.44 -27.19 22.58
C SER A 20 2.81 -25.99 23.26
N CYS A 21 1.58 -26.19 23.73
CA CYS A 21 0.88 -25.31 24.64
C CYS A 21 0.98 -25.95 26.04
N SER A 22 1.72 -25.34 26.97
CA SER A 22 1.49 -25.41 28.43
C SER A 22 2.48 -24.54 29.22
N LYS A 23 2.01 -23.34 29.58
CA LYS A 23 1.81 -22.85 30.97
C LYS A 23 2.88 -23.10 32.06
N ALA A 24 3.31 -21.95 32.61
CA ALA A 24 3.63 -21.62 34.01
C ALA A 24 5.03 -21.86 34.63
N GLU A 25 5.67 -20.70 34.89
CA GLU A 25 6.34 -20.23 36.13
C GLU A 25 7.60 -20.93 36.71
N ALA A 26 8.73 -20.18 36.75
CA ALA A 26 9.36 -19.61 37.96
C ALA A 26 10.92 -19.63 38.00
N LYS A 27 11.50 -18.42 38.13
CA LYS A 27 12.63 -17.96 38.98
C LYS A 27 14.10 -18.46 38.81
N THR A 28 14.93 -17.50 38.36
CA THR A 28 16.11 -16.90 39.08
C THR A 28 17.48 -17.60 39.14
N LYS A 29 18.49 -17.03 38.46
CA LYS A 29 19.86 -16.56 38.91
C LYS A 29 20.80 -16.45 37.69
N LYS A 30 21.25 -15.27 37.23
CA LYS A 30 22.41 -14.41 37.63
C LYS A 30 23.81 -15.02 37.38
N GLU A 31 24.54 -14.43 36.42
CA GLU A 31 25.98 -14.00 36.37
C GLU A 31 26.46 -13.98 34.89
N THR A 32 26.75 -12.82 34.30
CA THR A 32 28.02 -12.05 34.27
C THR A 32 29.14 -12.72 33.45
N SER A 33 29.44 -12.18 32.26
CA SER A 33 30.81 -11.86 31.79
C SER A 33 30.77 -11.15 30.43
N THR A 34 31.54 -10.08 30.34
CA THR A 34 31.76 -9.16 29.19
C THR A 34 32.98 -9.65 28.35
N PRO A 35 33.58 -8.87 27.42
CA PRO A 35 33.47 -8.99 25.95
C PRO A 35 34.79 -9.34 25.23
N ALA A 36 34.73 -9.68 23.93
CA ALA A 36 35.84 -9.54 22.96
C ALA A 36 35.25 -9.66 21.54
N ALA A 37 35.22 -8.61 20.71
CA ALA A 37 36.31 -8.02 19.91
C ALA A 37 36.31 -8.53 18.46
N THR A 38 36.09 -7.58 17.54
CA THR A 38 36.73 -7.47 16.20
C THR A 38 36.36 -8.57 15.19
N THR A 39 35.78 -8.24 14.04
CA THR A 39 36.56 -7.79 12.87
C THR A 39 35.64 -7.16 11.83
N ALA A 40 35.97 -5.92 11.44
CA ALA A 40 35.45 -5.27 10.25
C ALA A 40 36.14 -5.86 9.01
N ALA A 41 35.35 -6.26 8.01
CA ALA A 41 35.81 -6.46 6.65
C ALA A 41 34.81 -5.77 5.70
N THR A 42 35.08 -4.49 5.45
CA THR A 42 34.51 -3.74 4.34
C THR A 42 35.50 -3.82 3.20
N THR A 43 35.19 -4.54 2.12
CA THR A 43 35.71 -4.25 0.78
C THR A 43 34.78 -4.86 -0.28
N THR A 44 34.00 -3.97 -0.88
CA THR A 44 33.75 -3.83 -2.33
C THR A 44 33.58 -5.11 -3.13
N ALA A 45 32.31 -5.50 -3.35
CA ALA A 45 31.93 -6.31 -4.51
C ALA A 45 31.41 -5.37 -5.60
N ALA A 46 32.06 -5.46 -6.75
CA ALA A 46 31.79 -4.67 -7.93
C ALA A 46 30.42 -4.98 -8.54
N ASP A 47 29.80 -3.90 -8.97
CA ASP A 47 28.65 -3.79 -9.85
C ASP A 47 28.72 -4.80 -11.00
N THR A 48 27.76 -5.72 -11.04
CA THR A 48 27.45 -6.48 -12.24
C THR A 48 25.96 -6.32 -12.48
N THR A 49 25.62 -5.24 -13.19
CA THR A 49 24.30 -4.97 -13.75
C THR A 49 23.91 -6.10 -14.71
N ALA A 50 23.33 -7.16 -14.16
CA ALA A 50 22.42 -8.03 -14.88
C ALA A 50 21.03 -7.41 -14.72
N ALA A 51 20.33 -7.18 -15.83
CA ALA A 51 18.93 -6.80 -15.82
C ALA A 51 18.13 -7.93 -15.15
N GLU A 52 17.99 -7.87 -13.83
CA GLU A 52 17.04 -8.68 -13.09
C GLU A 52 15.66 -8.28 -13.59
N LYS A 53 15.05 -9.20 -14.34
CA LYS A 53 13.60 -9.28 -14.43
C LYS A 53 13.14 -9.51 -12.99
N SER A 54 12.88 -8.42 -12.28
CA SER A 54 12.39 -8.40 -10.91
C SER A 54 11.15 -9.29 -10.84
N GLU A 55 11.32 -10.52 -10.35
CA GLU A 55 10.22 -11.24 -9.74
C GLU A 55 9.81 -10.36 -8.57
N ALA A 56 8.76 -9.55 -8.77
CA ALA A 56 8.23 -8.71 -7.73
C ALA A 56 7.81 -9.66 -6.59
N ASP A 57 8.50 -9.57 -5.45
CA ASP A 57 8.15 -10.37 -4.30
C ASP A 57 6.90 -9.76 -3.67
N ALA A 58 5.86 -10.57 -3.43
CA ALA A 58 4.62 -10.13 -2.79
C ALA A 58 4.89 -9.46 -1.43
N SER A 59 5.95 -9.87 -0.73
CA SER A 59 6.40 -9.26 0.52
C SER A 59 6.82 -7.80 0.39
N ALA A 60 7.19 -7.33 -0.80
CA ALA A 60 7.53 -5.93 -1.04
C ALA A 60 6.30 -5.01 -0.91
N PHE A 61 5.10 -5.54 -1.10
CA PHE A 61 3.83 -4.80 -0.99
C PHE A 61 3.23 -4.87 0.42
N ALA A 62 3.55 -5.91 1.19
CA ALA A 62 3.05 -6.06 2.54
C ALA A 62 3.50 -4.92 3.47
N GLY A 63 2.57 -4.44 4.30
CA GLY A 63 2.73 -3.36 5.25
C GLY A 63 1.59 -2.34 5.22
N LYS A 64 1.78 -1.25 5.96
CA LYS A 64 0.85 -0.12 6.00
C LYS A 64 1.35 0.99 5.09
N TRP A 65 0.43 1.58 4.34
CA TRP A 65 0.69 2.57 3.33
C TRP A 65 -0.31 3.72 3.52
N GLN A 66 0.18 4.94 3.62
CA GLN A 66 -0.67 6.13 3.70
C GLN A 66 -0.39 7.04 2.51
N CYS A 67 -1.40 7.77 2.06
CA CYS A 67 -1.20 8.74 1.01
C CYS A 67 -0.29 9.89 1.50
N SER A 68 0.69 10.24 0.66
CA SER A 68 1.65 11.31 0.91
C SER A 68 1.39 12.52 0.02
N SER A 69 0.78 12.29 -1.15
CA SER A 69 0.41 13.33 -2.11
C SER A 69 -0.48 12.74 -3.19
N LEU A 70 -1.20 13.62 -3.87
CA LEU A 70 -2.05 13.30 -5.01
C LEU A 70 -1.45 13.90 -6.29
N THR A 71 -1.77 13.30 -7.43
CA THR A 71 -1.62 13.92 -8.74
C THR A 71 -2.99 14.02 -9.38
N ILE A 72 -3.43 15.24 -9.66
CA ILE A 72 -4.72 15.56 -10.26
C ILE A 72 -4.45 16.39 -11.52
N ASP A 73 -4.84 15.87 -12.68
CA ASP A 73 -4.59 16.50 -13.99
C ASP A 73 -3.12 16.94 -14.18
N GLY A 74 -2.18 16.05 -13.84
CA GLY A 74 -0.74 16.28 -13.91
C GLY A 74 -0.15 17.23 -12.85
N LYS A 75 -0.96 17.75 -11.91
CA LYS A 75 -0.49 18.60 -10.81
C LYS A 75 -0.42 17.83 -9.51
N LYS A 76 0.69 18.01 -8.78
CA LYS A 76 0.92 17.38 -7.49
C LYS A 76 0.36 18.24 -6.36
N GLU A 77 -0.51 17.66 -5.54
CA GLU A 77 -1.18 18.31 -4.41
C GLU A 77 -0.90 17.53 -3.11
N ASP A 78 -0.84 18.23 -1.99
CA ASP A 78 -0.65 17.64 -0.64
C ASP A 78 -1.93 17.60 0.19
N ASN A 79 -3.03 18.12 -0.35
CA ASN A 79 -4.35 18.11 0.25
C ASN A 79 -5.43 18.05 -0.86
N LEU A 80 -6.66 17.69 -0.48
CA LEU A 80 -7.82 17.75 -1.34
C LEU A 80 -9.02 18.24 -0.53
N TRP A 81 -9.64 19.34 -0.96
CA TRP A 81 -10.82 19.93 -0.30
C TRP A 81 -10.63 20.23 1.20
N GLY A 82 -9.42 20.60 1.59
CA GLY A 82 -9.08 20.90 2.99
C GLY A 82 -8.70 19.68 3.83
N ALA A 83 -8.78 18.46 3.28
CA ALA A 83 -8.27 17.25 3.91
C ALA A 83 -6.82 17.01 3.48
N ASP A 84 -5.92 16.83 4.45
CA ASP A 84 -4.52 16.48 4.18
C ASP A 84 -4.42 15.14 3.45
N ALA A 85 -3.44 14.99 2.54
CA ALA A 85 -3.31 13.79 1.71
C ALA A 85 -3.33 12.47 2.53
N PHE A 86 -2.71 12.45 3.71
CA PHE A 86 -2.62 11.24 4.55
C PHE A 86 -3.97 10.71 5.04
N SER A 87 -5.00 11.54 5.11
CA SER A 87 -6.32 11.11 5.53
C SER A 87 -7.14 10.54 4.39
N LEU A 88 -6.78 10.86 3.14
CA LEU A 88 -7.54 10.47 1.97
C LEU A 88 -7.50 8.98 1.71
N PHE A 89 -6.33 8.34 1.86
CA PHE A 89 -6.17 6.90 1.65
C PHE A 89 -5.20 6.28 2.67
N GLN A 90 -5.65 5.20 3.30
CA GLN A 90 -4.84 4.33 4.16
C GLN A 90 -5.07 2.87 3.77
N ILE A 91 -4.00 2.15 3.51
CA ILE A 91 -4.04 0.76 3.04
C ILE A 91 -3.12 -0.09 3.90
N GLU A 92 -3.63 -1.19 4.45
CA GLU A 92 -2.81 -2.23 5.07
C GLU A 92 -2.90 -3.50 4.22
N LEU A 93 -1.76 -3.96 3.68
CA LEU A 93 -1.66 -5.22 2.95
C LEU A 93 -0.93 -6.25 3.82
N LYS A 94 -1.54 -7.41 4.02
CA LYS A 94 -0.97 -8.52 4.79
C LYS A 94 -0.44 -9.60 3.87
N ASP A 95 0.52 -10.38 4.35
CA ASP A 95 1.20 -11.45 3.59
C ASP A 95 0.26 -12.59 3.17
N ASP A 96 -0.94 -12.68 3.74
CA ASP A 96 -1.96 -13.68 3.42
C ASP A 96 -2.94 -13.27 2.31
N ASN A 97 -2.58 -12.25 1.51
CA ASN A 97 -3.40 -11.65 0.46
C ASN A 97 -4.69 -10.96 0.97
N SER A 98 -4.80 -10.73 2.28
CA SER A 98 -5.84 -9.90 2.87
C SER A 98 -5.33 -8.50 3.22
N GLY A 99 -6.23 -7.59 3.53
CA GLY A 99 -5.86 -6.25 3.92
C GLY A 99 -7.03 -5.41 4.42
N THR A 100 -6.74 -4.16 4.72
CA THR A 100 -7.76 -3.13 4.96
C THR A 100 -7.52 -1.92 4.07
N PHE A 101 -8.61 -1.29 3.64
CA PHE A 101 -8.60 -0.07 2.85
C PHE A 101 -9.53 0.94 3.51
N LEU A 102 -9.01 2.13 3.76
CA LEU A 102 -9.78 3.27 4.23
C LEU A 102 -9.62 4.38 3.21
N SER A 103 -10.74 4.94 2.76
CA SER A 103 -10.77 6.14 1.93
C SER A 103 -11.71 7.15 2.53
N PHE A 104 -11.22 8.36 2.79
CA PHE A 104 -12.08 9.48 3.20
C PHE A 104 -13.03 9.93 2.07
N LEU A 105 -12.67 9.66 0.81
CA LEU A 105 -13.48 10.03 -0.36
C LEU A 105 -14.61 9.04 -0.63
N PHE A 106 -14.47 7.80 -0.19
CA PHE A 106 -15.34 6.69 -0.59
C PHE A 106 -15.96 5.93 0.59
N SER A 107 -15.58 6.24 1.83
CA SER A 107 -16.12 5.60 3.04
C SER A 107 -17.16 6.50 3.69
N ASP A 108 -18.42 6.06 3.71
CA ASP A 108 -19.51 6.80 4.33
C ASP A 108 -19.33 7.04 5.84
N GLU A 109 -18.59 6.14 6.51
CA GLU A 109 -18.43 6.15 7.97
C GLU A 109 -16.98 6.33 8.42
N ASN A 110 -16.05 6.65 7.52
CA ASN A 110 -14.61 6.66 7.78
C ASN A 110 -14.11 5.37 8.45
N LYS A 111 -14.69 4.23 8.07
CA LYS A 111 -14.32 2.92 8.58
C LYS A 111 -13.49 2.16 7.56
N PRO A 112 -12.41 1.50 7.99
CA PRO A 112 -11.65 0.61 7.11
C PRO A 112 -12.52 -0.55 6.63
N GLU A 113 -12.48 -0.80 5.34
CA GLU A 113 -13.10 -1.95 4.70
C GLU A 113 -12.07 -3.09 4.57
N ASN A 114 -12.52 -4.34 4.70
CA ASN A 114 -11.67 -5.49 4.40
C ASN A 114 -11.52 -5.68 2.89
N ILE A 115 -10.28 -5.81 2.45
CA ILE A 115 -9.93 -6.04 1.05
C ILE A 115 -9.17 -7.35 0.87
N THR A 116 -9.14 -7.83 -0.36
CA THR A 116 -8.21 -8.86 -0.82
C THR A 116 -7.34 -8.29 -1.93
N TRP A 117 -6.13 -8.80 -2.09
CA TRP A 117 -5.22 -8.32 -3.11
C TRP A 117 -4.48 -9.46 -3.80
N GLU A 118 -4.06 -9.21 -5.03
CA GLU A 118 -3.39 -10.20 -5.88
C GLU A 118 -2.26 -9.54 -6.66
N LEU A 119 -1.05 -10.09 -6.53
CA LEU A 119 0.09 -9.71 -7.37
C LEU A 119 -0.07 -10.30 -8.78
N LYS A 120 0.06 -9.45 -9.79
CA LYS A 120 -0.01 -9.82 -11.20
C LYS A 120 1.39 -10.01 -11.79
N ASP A 121 1.44 -10.72 -12.92
CA ASP A 121 2.68 -11.00 -13.65
C ASP A 121 3.42 -9.74 -14.14
N ASP A 122 2.71 -8.61 -14.25
CA ASP A 122 3.28 -7.29 -14.59
C ASP A 122 3.92 -6.57 -13.40
N GLY A 123 3.92 -7.20 -12.21
CA GLY A 123 4.44 -6.64 -10.97
C GLY A 123 3.50 -5.64 -10.28
N SER A 124 2.26 -5.49 -10.76
CA SER A 124 1.24 -4.68 -10.09
C SER A 124 0.41 -5.50 -9.12
N VAL A 125 -0.18 -4.83 -8.13
CA VAL A 125 -1.14 -5.41 -7.21
C VAL A 125 -2.53 -4.90 -7.56
N ILE A 126 -3.49 -5.81 -7.68
CA ILE A 126 -4.89 -5.47 -7.85
C ILE A 126 -5.60 -5.65 -6.52
N ILE A 127 -6.29 -4.62 -6.03
CA ILE A 127 -7.09 -4.64 -4.81
C ILE A 127 -8.56 -4.86 -5.18
N LYS A 128 -9.25 -5.69 -4.39
CA LYS A 128 -10.69 -5.95 -4.48
C LYS A 128 -11.33 -5.84 -3.11
N GLY A 129 -12.48 -5.17 -3.03
CA GLY A 129 -13.32 -5.07 -1.84
C GLY A 129 -14.73 -5.60 -2.10
N LYS A 130 -15.64 -5.34 -1.16
CA LYS A 130 -17.07 -5.66 -1.25
C LYS A 130 -17.93 -4.43 -1.49
N SER A 131 -17.40 -3.24 -1.24
CA SER A 131 -18.08 -1.97 -1.50
C SER A 131 -18.19 -1.71 -3.00
N GLU A 132 -19.24 -0.99 -3.38
CA GLU A 132 -19.57 -0.66 -4.78
C GLU A 132 -18.41 0.07 -5.49
N ILE A 133 -17.54 0.75 -4.74
CA ILE A 133 -16.34 1.41 -5.28
C ILE A 133 -15.32 0.44 -5.90
N PHE A 134 -15.39 -0.85 -5.57
CA PHE A 134 -14.54 -1.90 -6.12
C PHE A 134 -15.25 -2.77 -7.17
N ASP A 135 -16.57 -2.61 -7.33
CA ASP A 135 -17.39 -3.48 -8.19
C ASP A 135 -17.26 -3.11 -9.67
N GLU A 136 -16.99 -1.84 -9.97
CA GLU A 136 -16.80 -1.37 -11.35
C GLU A 136 -15.33 -1.41 -11.78
N ASP A 137 -14.38 -1.04 -10.90
CA ASP A 137 -12.96 -1.02 -11.21
C ASP A 137 -12.10 -1.49 -10.03
N ALA A 138 -11.34 -2.57 -10.24
CA ALA A 138 -10.39 -3.02 -9.26
C ALA A 138 -9.18 -2.07 -9.23
N PHE A 139 -8.86 -1.51 -8.06
CA PHE A 139 -7.77 -0.54 -7.96
C PHE A 139 -6.40 -1.17 -8.21
N LYS A 140 -5.57 -0.46 -8.98
CA LYS A 140 -4.21 -0.89 -9.32
C LYS A 140 -3.19 -0.16 -8.45
N LEU A 141 -2.38 -0.93 -7.75
CA LEU A 141 -1.18 -0.49 -7.06
C LEU A 141 0.07 -0.86 -7.87
N THR A 142 0.97 0.09 -8.05
CA THR A 142 2.28 -0.15 -8.68
C THR A 142 3.41 0.35 -7.80
N LYS A 143 4.60 -0.22 -7.94
CA LYS A 143 5.78 0.26 -7.22
C LYS A 143 6.25 1.59 -7.81
N ASN A 144 6.46 2.59 -6.95
CA ASN A 144 7.04 3.88 -7.32
C ASN A 144 8.19 4.23 -6.36
N GLY A 145 9.41 3.83 -6.73
CA GLY A 145 10.58 3.96 -5.85
C GLY A 145 10.40 3.15 -4.55
N SER A 146 10.48 3.82 -3.40
CA SER A 146 10.19 3.23 -2.09
C SER A 146 8.69 3.17 -1.76
N GLY A 147 7.86 3.92 -2.51
CA GLY A 147 6.42 4.04 -2.32
C GLY A 147 5.60 3.07 -3.16
N LEU A 148 4.28 3.20 -3.03
CA LEU A 148 3.31 2.66 -3.97
C LEU A 148 2.59 3.80 -4.67
N LEU A 149 2.12 3.55 -5.89
CA LEU A 149 1.24 4.44 -6.62
C LEU A 149 -0.11 3.75 -6.77
N LEU A 150 -1.15 4.36 -6.22
CA LEU A 150 -2.54 3.98 -6.41
C LEU A 150 -3.09 4.77 -7.60
N ASP A 151 -3.43 4.06 -8.68
CA ASP A 151 -4.02 4.66 -9.87
C ASP A 151 -5.54 4.53 -9.82
N LEU A 152 -6.20 5.68 -9.83
CA LEU A 152 -7.64 5.89 -9.76
C LEU A 152 -8.11 6.70 -11.00
N SER A 153 -7.26 6.82 -12.02
CA SER A 153 -7.55 7.56 -13.23
C SER A 153 -8.61 6.85 -14.06
N ASP A 154 -9.50 7.61 -14.69
CA ASP A 154 -10.47 7.12 -15.66
C ASP A 154 -10.17 7.65 -17.07
N GLU A 155 -11.06 7.40 -18.05
CA GLU A 155 -10.87 7.87 -19.43
C GLU A 155 -10.86 9.41 -19.55
N SER A 156 -11.36 10.12 -18.54
CA SER A 156 -11.63 11.55 -18.55
C SER A 156 -10.75 12.37 -17.61
N SER A 157 -10.12 11.74 -16.62
CA SER A 157 -9.39 12.39 -15.53
C SER A 157 -8.17 11.59 -15.08
N GLU A 158 -7.08 12.30 -14.79
CA GLU A 158 -5.91 11.71 -14.13
C GLU A 158 -6.04 11.93 -12.63
N PHE A 159 -6.20 10.85 -11.86
CA PHE A 159 -6.23 10.89 -10.41
C PHE A 159 -5.34 9.76 -9.86
N LYS A 160 -4.22 10.13 -9.24
CA LYS A 160 -3.25 9.17 -8.70
C LYS A 160 -2.86 9.56 -7.29
N ALA A 161 -2.63 8.58 -6.41
CA ALA A 161 -2.14 8.80 -5.05
C ALA A 161 -0.78 8.13 -4.85
N ASP A 162 0.22 8.93 -4.49
CA ASP A 162 1.52 8.43 -4.03
C ASP A 162 1.41 8.01 -2.57
N LEU A 163 1.65 6.74 -2.29
CA LEU A 163 1.58 6.15 -0.96
C LEU A 163 2.98 5.91 -0.41
N GLU A 164 3.20 6.30 0.84
CA GLU A 164 4.41 6.03 1.59
C GLU A 164 4.19 4.93 2.63
N LYS A 165 5.24 4.13 2.89
CA LYS A 165 5.18 3.07 3.90
C LYS A 165 5.27 3.67 5.29
N VAL A 166 4.42 3.22 6.20
CA VAL A 166 4.39 3.67 7.60
C VAL A 166 4.34 2.52 8.59
N ASP A 167 4.82 2.75 9.80
CA ASP A 167 4.68 1.79 10.90
C ASP A 167 3.30 1.87 11.54
N GLU A 168 2.76 3.08 11.66
CA GLU A 168 1.44 3.40 12.19
C GLU A 168 0.79 4.50 11.36
N PHE A 169 -0.53 4.39 11.15
CA PHE A 169 -1.28 5.42 10.43
C PHE A 169 -1.39 6.68 11.28
N LYS A 170 -1.28 7.84 10.62
CA LYS A 170 -1.66 9.09 11.25
C LYS A 170 -3.16 9.06 11.57
N PRO A 171 -3.57 9.52 12.76
CA PRO A 171 -4.99 9.58 13.12
C PRO A 171 -5.69 10.58 12.20
N ILE A 172 -6.86 10.19 11.70
CA ILE A 172 -7.74 11.07 10.93
C ILE A 172 -8.57 11.89 11.93
N PRO A 173 -8.46 13.22 11.95
CA PRO A 173 -9.33 14.07 12.75
C PRO A 173 -10.82 13.77 12.54
N ASP A 174 -11.57 13.66 13.63
CA ASP A 174 -13.03 13.44 13.62
C ASP A 174 -13.80 14.65 13.08
N ASP A 175 -13.17 15.83 13.04
CA ASP A 175 -13.73 17.14 12.65
C ASP A 175 -13.31 17.59 11.25
N MET A 176 -12.83 16.67 10.40
CA MET A 176 -12.67 16.94 8.96
C MET A 176 -14.05 17.12 8.31
N GLU A 177 -14.64 18.30 8.49
CA GLU A 177 -15.73 18.78 7.65
C GLU A 177 -15.11 19.24 6.33
N MET A 178 -15.55 18.65 5.21
CA MET A 178 -15.16 19.16 3.90
C MET A 178 -15.60 20.61 3.81
N SER A 179 -14.66 21.54 3.77
CA SER A 179 -14.96 22.94 3.49
C SER A 179 -15.27 23.08 2.00
N PHE A 180 -16.44 22.61 1.58
CA PHE A 180 -17.00 22.92 0.29
C PHE A 180 -17.40 24.39 0.31
N ASN A 181 -16.45 25.25 -0.05
CA ASN A 181 -16.76 26.63 -0.37
C ASN A 181 -17.38 26.62 -1.78
N PHE A 182 -18.63 26.17 -1.89
CA PHE A 182 -19.46 26.42 -3.05
C PHE A 182 -19.82 27.91 -3.01
N SER A 183 -18.84 28.77 -3.29
CA SER A 183 -19.13 30.08 -3.83
C SER A 183 -19.78 29.82 -5.17
N THR A 184 -21.09 29.62 -5.15
CA THR A 184 -21.95 29.94 -6.27
C THR A 184 -21.63 31.39 -6.59
N ASP A 185 -20.79 31.62 -7.60
CA ASP A 185 -20.86 32.85 -8.36
C ASP A 185 -22.26 32.84 -8.97
N ASP A 186 -23.21 33.32 -8.17
CA ASP A 186 -24.56 33.71 -8.54
C ASP A 186 -24.40 34.89 -9.49
N ASP A 187 -24.00 34.61 -10.72
CA ASP A 187 -24.06 35.54 -11.84
C ASP A 187 -25.53 35.66 -12.29
N SER A 188 -26.38 36.06 -11.33
CA SER A 188 -27.74 36.52 -11.55
C SER A 188 -27.69 37.94 -12.12
N SER A 189 -27.22 38.04 -13.36
CA SER A 189 -27.41 39.21 -14.22
C SER A 189 -28.88 39.25 -14.68
N SER A 190 -29.76 39.67 -13.77
CA SER A 190 -31.08 40.17 -14.13
C SER A 190 -30.94 41.52 -14.85
N ALA A 191 -31.20 41.53 -16.15
CA ALA A 191 -31.49 42.76 -16.88
C ALA A 191 -32.90 42.63 -17.45
N ALA A 192 -33.85 43.15 -16.68
CA ALA A 192 -35.18 43.50 -17.15
C ALA A 192 -35.03 44.59 -18.23
N SER A 193 -35.66 44.38 -19.38
CA SER A 193 -36.06 45.47 -20.26
C SER A 193 -37.58 45.39 -20.40
N GLU A 194 -38.25 46.23 -19.62
CA GLU A 194 -39.56 46.77 -19.97
C GLU A 194 -39.39 47.62 -21.24
N ASP A 195 -40.08 47.23 -22.33
CA ASP A 195 -40.96 48.08 -23.14
C ASP A 195 -41.77 47.20 -24.11
#